data_AF-A0AAW5MS55-F1
#
_entry.id   AF-A0AAW5MS55-F1
#
_cell.length_a   1.000
_cell.length_b   1.000
_cell.length_c   1.000
_cell.angle_alpha   90.00
_cell.angle_beta   90.00
_cell.angle_gamma   90.00
#
_symmetry.space_group_name_H-M   'P 1'
#
loop_
_entity.id
_entity.type
_entity.pdbx_description
1 polymer ?
#
loop_
_entity_poly.entity_id
_entity_poly.type
_entity_poly.pdbx_seq_one_letter_code
_entity_poly.pdbx_strand_id
1 'polypeptide(L)'
;SEYAFAGLLRGTKTEVVKCISNDLEVPASAEIVLEGYIEQGETAPEGPYGDHTGYYNEVDSFPVFTVTHITQREDAIYHSTYTGRPPDEPAV
;
A
#
# COMPACT_ATOMS: atom_id res chain seq x y z
N SER A 1 1.36 11.57 -13.49
CA SER A 1 0.90 10.32 -12.85
C SER A 1 2.10 9.40 -12.73
N GLU A 2 2.25 8.81 -11.56
CA GLU A 2 3.29 7.86 -11.15
C GLU A 2 3.32 6.65 -12.10
N TYR A 3 2.17 6.21 -12.64
CA TYR A 3 2.10 5.14 -13.63
C TYR A 3 2.87 5.45 -14.93
N ALA A 4 2.82 6.70 -15.39
CA ALA A 4 3.54 7.13 -16.59
C ALA A 4 5.05 7.21 -16.32
N PHE A 5 5.43 7.65 -15.13
CA PHE A 5 6.83 7.71 -14.72
C PHE A 5 7.44 6.32 -14.53
N ALA A 6 6.73 5.41 -13.87
CA ALA A 6 7.13 4.01 -13.74
C ALA A 6 7.27 3.33 -15.12
N GLY A 7 6.37 3.65 -16.06
CA GLY A 7 6.46 3.16 -17.43
C GLY A 7 7.67 3.70 -18.19
N LEU A 8 8.01 4.98 -17.99
CA LEU A 8 9.23 5.58 -18.56
C LEU A 8 10.49 4.85 -18.07
N LEU A 9 10.59 4.57 -16.76
CA LEU A 9 11.73 3.85 -16.19
C LEU A 9 11.82 2.40 -16.67
N ARG A 10 10.68 1.74 -16.89
CA ARG A 10 10.61 0.36 -17.39
C ARG A 10 10.82 0.25 -18.91
N GLY A 11 10.66 1.36 -19.64
CA GLY A 11 10.66 1.40 -21.11
C GLY A 11 9.36 0.90 -21.75
N THR A 12 8.34 0.58 -20.94
CA THR A 12 7.03 0.08 -21.40
C THR A 12 5.91 0.66 -20.54
N LYS A 13 4.74 0.92 -21.13
CA LYS A 13 3.59 1.43 -20.36
C LYS A 13 3.18 0.43 -19.27
N THR A 14 2.86 0.94 -18.08
CA THR A 14 2.28 0.14 -17.00
C THR A 14 0.90 -0.38 -17.43
N GLU A 15 0.71 -1.70 -17.37
CA GLU A 15 -0.58 -2.32 -17.62
C GLU A 15 -1.47 -2.18 -16.38
N VAL A 16 -2.64 -1.61 -16.57
CA VAL A 16 -3.61 -1.34 -15.50
C VAL A 16 -4.98 -1.92 -15.88
N VAL A 17 -5.75 -2.28 -14.88
CA VAL A 17 -7.13 -2.76 -14.99
C VAL A 17 -8.02 -1.98 -14.03
N LYS A 18 -9.30 -1.89 -14.35
CA LYS A 18 -10.28 -1.26 -13.48
C LYS A 18 -10.54 -2.13 -12.24
N CYS A 19 -10.65 -1.49 -11.08
CA CYS A 19 -11.17 -2.08 -9.86
C CYS A 19 -12.55 -2.72 -10.08
N ILE A 20 -12.90 -3.74 -9.29
CA ILE A 20 -14.20 -4.41 -9.43
C ILE A 20 -15.35 -3.61 -8.81
N SER A 21 -15.07 -2.82 -7.77
CA SER A 21 -16.08 -2.11 -6.97
C SER A 21 -16.20 -0.61 -7.28
N ASN A 22 -15.25 -0.04 -8.02
CA ASN A 22 -15.18 1.41 -8.27
C ASN A 22 -14.42 1.74 -9.57
N ASP A 23 -14.24 3.04 -9.86
CA ASP A 23 -13.65 3.54 -11.10
C ASP A 23 -12.13 3.72 -11.08
N LEU A 24 -11.44 3.31 -10.01
CA LEU A 24 -9.98 3.39 -9.93
C LEU A 24 -9.31 2.32 -10.81
N GLU A 25 -8.10 2.63 -11.26
CA GLU A 25 -7.25 1.70 -12.01
C GLU A 25 -6.09 1.22 -11.13
N VAL A 26 -5.84 -0.09 -11.14
CA VAL A 26 -4.77 -0.77 -10.40
C VAL A 26 -3.86 -1.54 -11.35
N PRO A 27 -2.59 -1.81 -11.00
CA PRO A 27 -1.71 -2.63 -11.82
C PRO A 27 -2.31 -4.02 -12.10
N ALA A 28 -2.33 -4.42 -13.37
CA ALA A 28 -2.87 -5.71 -13.79
C ALA A 28 -2.13 -6.91 -13.18
N SER A 29 -0.87 -6.71 -12.79
CA SER A 29 0.01 -7.73 -12.22
C SER A 29 0.14 -7.66 -10.69
N ALA A 30 -0.75 -6.94 -10.00
CA ALA A 30 -0.74 -6.89 -8.54
C ALA A 30 -1.00 -8.28 -7.93
N GLU A 31 -0.30 -8.61 -6.83
CA GLU A 31 -0.52 -9.87 -6.10
C GLU A 31 -1.85 -9.84 -5.33
N ILE A 32 -2.10 -8.75 -4.60
CA ILE A 32 -3.28 -8.52 -3.77
C ILE A 32 -3.73 -7.07 -3.96
N VAL A 33 -5.03 -6.86 -4.16
CA VAL A 33 -5.68 -5.54 -4.23
C VAL A 33 -6.76 -5.47 -3.17
N LEU A 34 -6.70 -4.44 -2.33
CA LEU A 34 -7.72 -4.11 -1.34
C LEU A 34 -8.53 -2.92 -1.86
N GLU A 35 -9.84 -3.10 -2.02
CA GLU A 35 -10.75 -2.04 -2.45
C GLU A 35 -11.71 -1.67 -1.32
N GLY A 36 -12.00 -0.39 -1.17
CA GLY A 36 -12.73 0.12 -0.01
C GLY A 36 -12.87 1.63 -0.01
N TYR A 37 -13.11 2.18 1.17
CA TYR A 37 -13.26 3.62 1.36
C TYR A 37 -12.68 4.08 2.69
N ILE A 38 -12.46 5.38 2.78
CA ILE A 38 -12.12 6.09 4.02
C ILE A 38 -13.30 7.02 4.32
N GLU A 39 -13.96 6.81 5.44
CA GLU A 39 -15.05 7.69 5.88
C GLU A 39 -14.49 8.91 6.60
N GLN A 40 -15.05 10.09 6.32
CA GLN A 40 -14.53 11.31 6.91
C GLN A 40 -14.78 11.34 8.43
N GLY A 41 -13.71 11.48 9.20
CA GLY A 41 -13.79 11.55 10.67
C GLY A 41 -13.79 10.19 11.37
N GLU A 42 -13.84 9.08 10.62
CA GLU A 42 -13.61 7.75 11.19
C GLU A 42 -12.10 7.54 11.37
N THR A 43 -11.68 7.44 12.63
CA THR A 43 -10.27 7.26 12.99
C THR A 43 -10.10 6.21 14.08
N ALA A 44 -8.93 5.58 14.12
CA ALA A 44 -8.55 4.57 15.11
C ALA A 44 -7.09 4.77 15.54
N PRO A 45 -6.71 4.31 16.75
CA PRO A 45 -5.32 4.31 17.18
C PRO A 45 -4.47 3.38 16.30
N GLU A 46 -3.39 3.90 15.74
CA GLU A 46 -2.37 3.17 14.98
C GLU A 46 -1.01 3.26 15.69
N GLY A 47 -0.17 2.23 15.55
CA GLY A 47 1.10 2.12 16.24
C GLY A 47 1.03 1.42 17.61
N PRO A 48 2.12 1.44 18.41
CA PRO A 48 3.41 2.05 18.05
C PRO A 48 4.11 1.25 16.95
N TYR A 49 4.82 1.94 16.06
CA TYR A 49 5.52 1.30 14.94
C TYR A 49 6.98 1.76 14.86
N GLY A 50 7.87 0.86 14.44
CA GLY A 50 9.29 1.15 14.25
C GLY A 50 9.48 2.09 13.06
N ASP A 51 10.11 3.23 13.29
CA ASP A 51 10.38 4.22 12.27
C ASP A 51 11.77 4.05 11.66
N HIS A 52 11.98 4.61 10.47
CA HIS A 52 13.25 4.56 9.72
C HIS A 52 14.45 5.14 10.50
N THR A 53 14.20 5.91 11.58
CA THR A 53 15.22 6.40 12.51
C THR A 53 15.74 5.34 13.49
N GLY A 54 15.12 4.16 13.56
CA GLY A 54 15.43 3.09 14.49
C GLY A 54 14.77 3.25 15.87
N TYR A 55 13.81 4.17 16.02
CA TYR A 55 12.98 4.37 17.22
C TYR A 55 11.52 4.05 16.93
N TYR A 56 10.72 3.81 17.98
CA TYR A 56 9.28 3.64 17.83
C TYR A 56 8.56 4.98 17.89
N ASN A 57 7.61 5.19 16.98
CA ASN A 57 6.63 6.25 17.08
C ASN A 57 5.59 5.91 18.16
N GLU A 58 4.99 6.95 18.75
CA GLU A 58 3.87 6.80 19.68
C GLU A 58 2.59 6.38 18.94
N VAL A 59 1.58 5.94 19.71
CA VAL A 59 0.24 5.68 19.17
C VAL A 59 -0.42 7.01 18.83
N ASP A 60 -0.98 7.15 17.63
CA ASP A 60 -1.76 8.31 17.22
C ASP A 60 -3.03 7.90 16.46
N SER A 61 -3.94 8.85 16.22
CA SER A 61 -5.23 8.61 15.59
C SER A 61 -5.14 8.79 14.07
N PHE A 62 -5.32 7.71 13.31
CA PHE A 62 -5.27 7.71 11.84
C PHE A 62 -6.61 7.35 11.21
N PRO A 63 -6.88 7.78 9.96
CA PRO A 63 -8.08 7.39 9.23
C PRO A 63 -8.20 5.88 9.07
N VAL A 64 -9.40 5.35 9.26
CA VAL A 64 -9.69 3.93 9.02
C VAL A 64 -9.92 3.70 7.53
N PHE A 65 -9.23 2.73 6.96
CA PHE A 65 -9.55 2.21 5.62
C PHE A 65 -10.44 0.98 5.75
N THR A 66 -11.71 1.13 5.38
CA THR A 66 -12.69 0.03 5.40
C THR A 66 -12.62 -0.75 4.10
N VAL A 67 -12.10 -1.98 4.18
CA VAL A 67 -12.00 -2.89 3.04
C VAL A 67 -13.36 -3.54 2.77
N THR A 68 -13.82 -3.43 1.54
CA THR A 68 -15.10 -4.00 1.08
C THR A 68 -14.89 -5.18 0.14
N HIS A 69 -13.81 -5.17 -0.64
CA HIS A 69 -13.47 -6.23 -1.59
C HIS A 69 -11.96 -6.51 -1.55
N ILE A 70 -11.61 -7.78 -1.73
CA ILE A 70 -10.23 -8.22 -1.90
C ILE A 70 -10.18 -9.06 -3.16
N THR A 71 -9.29 -8.68 -4.09
CA THR A 71 -8.95 -9.52 -5.24
C THR A 71 -7.48 -9.89 -5.16
N GLN A 72 -7.14 -11.10 -5.59
CA GLN A 72 -5.77 -11.60 -5.51
C GLN A 72 -5.51 -12.65 -6.59
N ARG A 73 -4.23 -12.87 -6.88
CA ARG A 73 -3.79 -13.99 -7.72
C ARG A 73 -3.96 -15.32 -6.98
N GLU A 74 -4.03 -16.41 -7.75
CA GLU A 74 -3.80 -17.75 -7.19
C GLU A 74 -2.37 -17.82 -6.63
N ASP A 75 -2.22 -18.37 -5.42
CA ASP A 75 -0.95 -18.41 -4.68
C ASP A 75 -0.26 -17.04 -4.48
N ALA A 76 -1.04 -16.00 -4.19
CA ALA A 76 -0.57 -14.64 -4.04
C ALA A 76 0.55 -14.48 -2.99
N ILE A 77 1.56 -13.67 -3.33
CA ILE A 77 2.67 -13.34 -2.45
C ILE A 77 2.34 -12.08 -1.64
N TYR A 78 2.21 -12.24 -0.32
CA TYR A 78 2.18 -11.10 0.60
C TYR A 78 3.61 -10.63 0.90
N HIS A 79 4.09 -9.69 0.08
CA HIS A 79 5.38 -9.05 0.31
C HIS A 79 5.27 -8.05 1.46
N SER A 80 6.11 -8.19 2.47
CA SER A 80 6.11 -7.37 3.67
C SER A 80 7.55 -6.99 4.00
N THR A 81 7.70 -5.80 4.57
CA THR A 81 8.96 -5.30 5.12
C THR A 81 8.79 -5.16 6.62
N TYR A 82 9.90 -5.17 7.35
CA TYR A 82 9.92 -4.76 8.76
C TYR A 82 10.89 -3.59 8.88
N THR A 83 10.63 -2.67 9.79
CA THR A 83 11.53 -1.53 10.02
C THR A 83 12.40 -1.80 11.23
N GLY A 84 13.71 -1.89 11.02
CA GLY A 84 14.72 -2.08 12.07
C GLY A 84 15.75 -0.95 12.15
N ARG A 85 16.79 -1.15 12.99
CA ARG A 85 17.94 -0.24 13.06
C ARG A 85 18.80 -0.41 11.79
N PRO A 86 19.28 0.68 11.17
CA PRO A 86 20.05 0.59 9.93
C PRO A 86 21.23 -0.38 9.99
N PRO A 87 21.61 -0.99 8.84
CA PRO A 87 21.04 -0.78 7.49
C PRO A 87 19.81 -1.65 7.23
N ASP A 88 18.70 -1.04 6.81
CA ASP A 88 17.44 -1.72 6.49
C ASP A 88 16.74 -1.02 5.30
N GLU A 89 15.83 -1.68 4.59
CA GLU A 89 15.20 -1.19 3.35
C GLU A 89 14.68 0.27 3.38
N PRO A 90 14.05 0.77 4.46
CA PRO A 90 13.59 2.17 4.54
C PRO A 90 14.67 3.19 4.95
N ALA A 91 15.90 2.76 5.26
CA ALA A 91 16.98 3.63 5.73
C ALA A 91 18.32 3.23 5.08
N VAL A 92 18.62 3.88 3.93
CA VAL A 92 19.96 3.94 3.33
C VAL A 92 20.63 5.25 3.71
#